data_AF-A0A7J4Q0Y5-F1
#
_entry.id   AF-A0A7J4Q0Y5-F1
#
_cell.length_a   1.000
_cell.length_b   1.000
_cell.length_c   1.000
_cell.angle_alpha   90.00
_cell.angle_beta   90.00
_cell.angle_gamma   90.00
#
_symmetry.space_group_name_H-M   'P 1'
#
loop_
_entity.id
_entity.type
_entity.pdbx_description
1 polymer ?
#
loop_
_entity_poly.entity_id
_entity_poly.type
_entity_poly.pdbx_seq_one_letter_code
_entity_poly.pdbx_strand_id
1 'polypeptide(L)'
;AVELTAAQSGNLLYGPLGLTTSAGATIFLFGELSGQTPPVDFTTMQPGPQMEWNASTIATLYGIDVNAASAVRALMMGPIYGETAESFVPGFLMSSFGTTQYLEQPVSAWLFGWHDPVSAFLASGNPMDMTVGWASLDTNETYYGSDGVLNGNGTSYTICTGEVAGCDKGESVLEDGSNELPWHNTRMATATFGLIGVEYLDGATGGFLTGTDDKVDVSGYAVVPVTCDATGTVENIPVDICTASVEATSRSIQAKNLETFTLLDATPSALPIFLGSDITLKSEKLSGLIIAGESTTTFYLDTRQNTNMTTAPQMSDLIKVFTINSSSMIEAGDADTMESSIVTNQETFGYWTNFDHPVDYITIMFYILAIGALANGVRLMGSEDETDESMKAEAAPAEEAPSEEASEAAE
;
A
#
# COMPACT_ATOMS: atom_id res chain seq x y z
N ALA A 1 22.19 31.01 -41.33
CA ALA A 1 20.76 31.40 -41.35
C ALA A 1 19.94 30.12 -41.39
N VAL A 2 18.76 30.11 -40.78
CA VAL A 2 17.81 28.99 -40.94
C VAL A 2 17.10 29.21 -42.27
N GLU A 3 17.15 28.22 -43.17
CA GLU A 3 16.49 28.30 -44.48
C GLU A 3 15.45 27.18 -44.59
N LEU A 4 14.20 27.52 -44.29
CA LEU A 4 13.06 26.61 -44.46
C LEU A 4 12.24 27.05 -45.66
N THR A 5 11.89 26.10 -46.52
CA THR A 5 10.86 26.32 -47.54
C THR A 5 9.48 26.43 -46.88
N ALA A 6 8.52 27.08 -47.54
CA ALA A 6 7.15 27.16 -47.03
C ALA A 6 6.52 25.77 -46.79
N ALA A 7 6.86 24.78 -47.61
CA ALA A 7 6.41 23.40 -47.43
C ALA A 7 7.01 22.77 -46.17
N GLN A 8 8.32 22.97 -45.91
CA GLN A 8 8.96 22.48 -44.69
C GLN A 8 8.42 23.16 -43.44
N SER A 9 8.20 24.48 -43.46
CA SER A 9 7.55 25.20 -42.36
C SER A 9 6.13 24.69 -42.12
N GLY A 10 5.37 24.43 -43.19
CA GLY A 10 4.03 23.84 -43.10
C GLY A 10 4.04 22.45 -42.46
N ASN A 11 4.96 21.57 -42.87
CA ASN A 11 5.12 20.24 -42.27
C ASN A 11 5.57 20.30 -40.80
N LEU A 12 6.52 21.19 -40.50
CA LEU A 12 7.02 21.40 -39.14
C LEU A 12 5.91 21.83 -38.18
N LEU A 13 5.03 22.74 -38.60
CA LEU A 13 3.99 23.28 -37.73
C LEU A 13 2.72 22.42 -37.71
N TYR A 14 2.33 21.87 -38.86
CA TYR A 14 1.00 21.28 -39.07
C TYR A 14 1.02 19.88 -39.68
N GLY A 15 2.19 19.30 -39.93
CA GLY A 15 2.32 17.93 -40.42
C GLY A 15 1.89 16.88 -39.38
N PRO A 16 2.08 15.59 -39.67
CA PRO A 16 1.71 14.51 -38.76
C PRO A 16 2.34 14.61 -37.36
N LEU A 17 3.56 15.16 -37.27
CA LEU A 17 4.26 15.46 -36.02
C LEU A 17 4.28 16.97 -35.71
N GLY A 18 3.38 17.74 -36.30
CA GLY A 18 3.43 19.20 -36.28
C GLY A 18 3.46 19.78 -34.87
N LEU A 19 4.32 20.78 -34.63
CA LEU A 19 4.53 21.40 -33.31
C LEU A 19 3.28 22.11 -32.75
N THR A 20 2.31 22.42 -33.59
CA THR A 20 1.03 23.03 -33.15
C THR A 20 -0.05 22.00 -32.86
N THR A 21 0.23 20.72 -33.07
CA THR A 21 -0.68 19.61 -32.74
C THR A 21 -0.36 19.07 -31.34
N SER A 22 -1.36 18.58 -30.62
CA SER A 22 -1.15 18.02 -29.28
C SER A 22 -0.14 16.86 -29.31
N ALA A 23 -0.29 15.92 -30.25
CA ALA A 23 0.62 14.78 -30.36
C ALA A 23 2.06 15.19 -30.71
N GLY A 24 2.24 16.09 -31.69
CA GLY A 24 3.56 16.58 -32.08
C GLY A 24 4.25 17.36 -30.98
N ALA A 25 3.53 18.25 -30.29
CA ALA A 25 4.06 19.00 -29.16
C ALA A 25 4.47 18.08 -28.00
N THR A 26 3.64 17.11 -27.62
CA THR A 26 3.96 16.14 -26.56
C THR A 26 5.16 15.28 -26.92
N ILE A 27 5.27 14.79 -28.17
CA ILE A 27 6.43 14.02 -28.63
C ILE A 27 7.70 14.88 -28.58
N PHE A 28 7.62 16.14 -29.00
CA PHE A 28 8.77 17.04 -28.99
C PHE A 28 9.24 17.33 -27.56
N LEU A 29 8.30 17.63 -26.65
CA LEU A 29 8.61 17.85 -25.23
C LEU A 29 9.16 16.59 -24.56
N PHE A 30 8.55 15.43 -24.81
CA PHE A 30 9.08 14.15 -24.36
C PHE A 30 10.53 13.98 -24.85
N GLY A 31 10.79 14.27 -26.12
CA GLY A 31 12.12 14.23 -26.70
C GLY A 31 13.13 15.10 -25.96
N GLU A 32 12.80 16.38 -25.77
CA GLU A 32 13.69 17.34 -25.09
C GLU A 32 13.94 16.97 -23.62
N LEU A 33 12.92 16.46 -22.93
CA LEU A 33 12.97 16.22 -21.47
C LEU A 33 13.44 14.81 -21.10
N SER A 34 13.30 13.83 -21.98
CA SER A 34 13.83 12.47 -21.79
C SER A 34 15.18 12.25 -22.46
N GLY A 35 15.53 13.06 -23.45
CA GLY A 35 16.69 12.84 -24.31
C GLY A 35 16.51 11.69 -25.30
N GLN A 36 15.30 11.14 -25.42
CA GLN A 36 14.98 10.03 -26.32
C GLN A 36 13.66 10.25 -27.06
N THR A 37 13.48 9.59 -28.20
CA THR A 37 12.13 9.46 -28.78
C THR A 37 11.27 8.53 -27.92
N PRO A 38 9.93 8.64 -27.97
CA PRO A 38 9.07 7.55 -27.49
C PRO A 38 9.44 6.22 -28.21
N PRO A 39 9.15 5.06 -27.59
CA PRO A 39 9.46 3.73 -28.15
C PRO A 39 8.48 3.34 -29.27
N VAL A 40 8.46 4.15 -30.33
CA VAL A 40 7.61 3.98 -31.51
C VAL A 40 8.41 4.12 -32.79
N ASP A 41 8.02 3.36 -33.79
CA ASP A 41 8.44 3.58 -35.16
C ASP A 41 7.56 4.68 -35.77
N PHE A 42 8.15 5.84 -36.09
CA PHE A 42 7.42 7.01 -36.61
C PHE A 42 6.86 6.83 -38.03
N THR A 43 7.18 5.73 -38.71
CA THR A 43 6.62 5.40 -40.04
C THR A 43 5.37 4.54 -39.90
N THR A 44 5.40 3.56 -39.00
CA THR A 44 4.32 2.56 -38.82
C THR A 44 3.43 2.86 -37.62
N MET A 45 3.86 3.75 -36.73
CA MET A 45 3.24 4.05 -35.42
C MET A 45 3.06 2.81 -34.54
N GLN A 46 3.90 1.79 -34.74
CA GLN A 46 3.96 0.57 -33.93
C GLN A 46 5.13 0.63 -32.94
N PRO A 47 5.18 -0.27 -31.92
CA PRO A 47 6.32 -0.34 -31.02
C PRO A 47 7.65 -0.43 -31.79
N GLY A 48 8.60 0.42 -31.42
CA GLY A 48 9.89 0.55 -32.09
C GLY A 48 11.00 0.94 -31.12
N PRO A 49 12.27 0.77 -31.50
CA PRO A 49 13.39 1.15 -30.63
C PRO A 49 13.43 2.67 -30.44
N GLN A 50 13.75 3.10 -29.22
CA GLN A 50 14.02 4.51 -28.95
C GLN A 50 15.30 4.95 -29.65
N MET A 51 15.30 6.20 -30.11
CA MET A 51 16.48 6.87 -30.66
C MET A 51 16.85 8.04 -29.77
N GLU A 52 18.14 8.39 -29.74
CA GLU A 52 18.59 9.60 -29.07
C GLU A 52 17.89 10.84 -29.66
N TRP A 53 17.38 11.70 -28.77
CA TRP A 53 16.77 12.97 -29.17
C TRP A 53 17.85 14.03 -29.40
N ASN A 54 18.21 14.23 -30.65
CA ASN A 54 19.20 15.23 -31.07
C ASN A 54 18.78 15.91 -32.37
N ALA A 55 19.54 16.93 -32.79
CA ALA A 55 19.23 17.70 -33.99
C ALA A 55 19.20 16.87 -35.28
N SER A 56 19.95 15.77 -35.35
CA SER A 56 19.94 14.86 -36.52
C SER A 56 18.66 14.04 -36.57
N THR A 57 18.20 13.53 -35.43
CA THR A 57 16.92 12.81 -35.30
C THR A 57 15.76 13.73 -35.70
N ILE A 58 15.71 14.96 -35.18
CA ILE A 58 14.68 15.95 -35.51
C ILE A 58 14.74 16.33 -37.00
N ALA A 59 15.93 16.60 -37.54
CA ALA A 59 16.11 16.91 -38.96
C ALA A 59 15.49 15.83 -39.86
N THR A 60 15.69 14.56 -39.50
CA THR A 60 15.14 13.41 -40.21
C THR A 60 13.62 13.33 -40.08
N LEU A 61 13.09 13.45 -38.87
CA LEU A 61 11.64 13.36 -38.62
C LEU A 61 10.83 14.43 -39.34
N TYR A 62 11.36 15.65 -39.44
CA TYR A 62 10.66 16.79 -40.03
C TYR A 62 11.04 17.10 -41.48
N GLY A 63 12.07 16.43 -42.03
CA GLY A 63 12.57 16.67 -43.39
C GLY A 63 13.23 18.05 -43.55
N ILE A 64 13.99 18.47 -42.54
CA ILE A 64 14.69 19.78 -42.48
C ILE A 64 16.19 19.55 -42.26
N ASP A 65 17.01 20.59 -42.41
CA ASP A 65 18.44 20.49 -42.12
C ASP A 65 18.73 20.57 -40.60
N VAL A 66 19.94 20.14 -40.20
CA VAL A 66 20.35 20.06 -38.79
C VAL A 66 20.41 21.44 -38.11
N ASN A 67 20.74 22.50 -38.85
CA ASN A 67 20.76 23.85 -38.30
C ASN A 67 19.34 24.37 -38.05
N ALA A 68 18.40 24.10 -38.97
CA ALA A 68 16.97 24.35 -38.73
C ALA A 68 16.45 23.54 -37.55
N ALA A 69 16.76 22.24 -37.46
CA ALA A 69 16.36 21.41 -36.33
C ALA A 69 16.87 21.96 -34.98
N SER A 70 18.13 22.39 -34.91
CA SER A 70 18.70 23.02 -33.72
C SER A 70 17.96 24.30 -33.32
N ALA A 71 17.59 25.12 -34.31
CA ALA A 71 16.80 26.33 -34.07
C ALA A 71 15.37 26.02 -33.58
N VAL A 72 14.76 24.94 -34.05
CA VAL A 72 13.45 24.47 -33.55
C VAL A 72 13.53 24.06 -32.08
N ARG A 73 14.58 23.33 -31.68
CA ARG A 73 14.80 23.00 -30.26
C ARG A 73 14.87 24.25 -29.39
N ALA A 74 15.67 25.22 -29.83
CA ALA A 74 15.82 26.50 -29.15
C ALA A 74 14.51 27.31 -29.09
N LEU A 75 13.68 27.25 -30.15
CA LEU A 75 12.34 27.84 -30.17
C LEU A 75 11.43 27.18 -29.13
N MET A 76 11.38 25.84 -29.13
CA MET A 76 10.46 25.09 -28.28
C MET A 76 10.82 25.24 -26.79
N MET A 77 12.10 25.04 -26.43
CA MET A 77 12.53 25.06 -25.02
C MET A 77 12.90 26.44 -24.49
N GLY A 78 12.97 27.46 -25.34
CA GLY A 78 13.19 28.84 -24.93
C GLY A 78 11.88 29.64 -25.01
N PRO A 79 11.60 30.32 -26.13
CA PRO A 79 10.44 31.18 -26.27
C PRO A 79 9.06 30.55 -25.99
N ILE A 80 8.87 29.24 -26.23
CA ILE A 80 7.55 28.61 -26.08
C ILE A 80 7.37 28.00 -24.68
N TYR A 81 8.19 27.02 -24.32
CA TYR A 81 8.10 26.21 -23.10
C TYR A 81 9.26 26.41 -22.12
N GLY A 82 10.00 27.51 -22.23
CA GLY A 82 11.04 27.83 -21.25
C GLY A 82 10.50 27.95 -19.83
N GLU A 83 11.39 27.98 -18.83
CA GLU A 83 10.99 27.88 -17.42
C GLU A 83 10.49 29.20 -16.81
N THR A 84 10.64 30.32 -17.51
CA THR A 84 10.31 31.66 -16.98
C THR A 84 9.00 32.20 -17.54
N ALA A 85 8.40 33.15 -16.82
CA ALA A 85 7.21 33.87 -17.27
C ALA A 85 7.42 34.71 -18.56
N GLU A 86 8.67 34.86 -19.03
CA GLU A 86 8.99 35.48 -20.32
C GLU A 86 8.67 34.55 -21.50
N SER A 87 8.59 33.24 -21.25
CA SER A 87 8.22 32.23 -22.23
C SER A 87 6.70 32.20 -22.41
N PHE A 88 6.25 31.86 -23.62
CA PHE A 88 4.85 31.97 -24.00
C PHE A 88 3.91 31.15 -23.11
N VAL A 89 4.18 29.86 -22.90
CA VAL A 89 3.26 28.99 -22.15
C VAL A 89 3.19 29.33 -20.66
N PRO A 90 4.30 29.40 -19.89
CA PRO A 90 4.23 29.85 -18.50
C PRO A 90 3.66 31.26 -18.35
N GLY A 91 4.09 32.19 -19.21
CA GLY A 91 3.57 33.56 -19.21
C GLY A 91 2.07 33.62 -19.47
N PHE A 92 1.56 32.83 -20.42
CA PHE A 92 0.13 32.72 -20.70
C PHE A 92 -0.62 32.16 -19.49
N LEU A 93 -0.11 31.08 -18.87
CA LEU A 93 -0.75 30.46 -17.70
C LEU A 93 -0.87 31.45 -16.54
N MET A 94 0.25 32.10 -16.18
CA MET A 94 0.29 33.04 -15.05
C MET A 94 -0.54 34.30 -15.32
N SER A 95 -0.47 34.87 -16.53
CA SER A 95 -1.20 36.11 -16.85
C SER A 95 -2.69 35.90 -17.08
N SER A 96 -3.11 34.75 -17.62
CA SER A 96 -4.51 34.48 -17.98
C SER A 96 -5.30 33.87 -16.83
N PHE A 97 -4.65 33.07 -15.98
CA PHE A 97 -5.31 32.34 -14.91
C PHE A 97 -4.90 32.80 -13.50
N GLY A 98 -3.95 33.74 -13.40
CA GLY A 98 -3.45 34.23 -12.11
C GLY A 98 -2.71 33.17 -11.31
N THR A 99 -2.26 32.09 -11.95
CA THR A 99 -1.51 31.03 -11.29
C THR A 99 -0.05 31.42 -11.10
N THR A 100 0.59 30.79 -10.11
CA THR A 100 2.00 30.97 -9.78
C THR A 100 2.63 29.61 -9.51
N GLN A 101 3.96 29.53 -9.63
CA GLN A 101 4.69 28.30 -9.34
C GLN A 101 4.51 27.82 -7.89
N TYR A 102 4.34 28.76 -6.96
CA TYR A 102 4.08 28.48 -5.56
C TYR A 102 2.71 29.03 -5.17
N LEU A 103 1.93 28.24 -4.45
CA LEU A 103 0.60 28.59 -3.97
C LEU A 103 0.60 28.54 -2.44
N GLU A 104 0.06 29.58 -1.79
CA GLU A 104 -0.23 29.59 -0.36
C GLU A 104 -1.72 29.32 -0.16
N GLN A 105 -2.04 28.32 0.65
CA GLN A 105 -3.42 27.95 0.95
C GLN A 105 -3.56 27.30 2.32
N PRO A 106 -4.76 27.33 2.93
CA PRO A 106 -5.03 26.59 4.16
C PRO A 106 -4.84 25.09 3.96
N VAL A 107 -4.40 24.39 5.00
CA VAL A 107 -4.28 22.93 5.00
C VAL A 107 -5.58 22.24 4.61
N SER A 108 -6.74 22.79 5.00
CA SER A 108 -8.04 22.23 4.63
C SER A 108 -8.32 22.29 3.13
N ALA A 109 -7.92 23.35 2.42
CA ALA A 109 -8.08 23.43 0.98
C ALA A 109 -7.14 22.41 0.30
N TRP A 110 -5.90 22.36 0.75
CA TRP A 110 -4.92 21.45 0.19
C TRP A 110 -5.24 19.96 0.42
N LEU A 111 -5.74 19.60 1.61
CA LEU A 111 -6.16 18.23 1.91
C LEU A 111 -7.50 17.89 1.26
N PHE A 112 -8.54 18.69 1.48
CA PHE A 112 -9.93 18.29 1.22
C PHE A 112 -10.53 18.86 -0.05
N GLY A 113 -9.85 19.77 -0.76
CA GLY A 113 -10.37 20.35 -1.99
C GLY A 113 -9.88 21.76 -2.27
N TRP A 114 -9.24 21.95 -3.42
CA TRP A 114 -8.97 23.26 -3.98
C TRP A 114 -9.37 23.31 -5.46
N HIS A 115 -9.78 24.50 -5.90
CA HIS A 115 -10.11 24.77 -7.29
C HIS A 115 -8.87 25.32 -8.01
N ASP A 116 -8.52 24.70 -9.13
CA ASP A 116 -7.45 25.14 -10.03
C ASP A 116 -8.05 25.71 -11.33
N PRO A 117 -7.87 27.02 -11.60
CA PRO A 117 -8.47 27.68 -12.75
C PRO A 117 -7.92 27.18 -14.09
N VAL A 118 -6.68 26.66 -14.13
CA VAL A 118 -6.10 26.07 -15.34
C VAL A 118 -6.82 24.77 -15.67
N SER A 119 -6.96 23.88 -14.69
CA SER A 119 -7.69 22.62 -14.81
C SER A 119 -9.16 22.86 -15.19
N ALA A 120 -9.81 23.87 -14.59
CA ALA A 120 -11.17 24.26 -14.95
C ALA A 120 -11.26 24.72 -16.42
N PHE A 121 -10.32 25.56 -16.87
CA PHE A 121 -10.26 25.99 -18.26
C PHE A 121 -10.01 24.84 -19.24
N LEU A 122 -9.15 23.88 -18.90
CA LEU A 122 -8.91 22.70 -19.74
C LEU A 122 -10.15 21.82 -19.86
N ALA A 123 -10.97 21.74 -18.81
CA ALA A 123 -12.19 20.93 -18.79
C ALA A 123 -13.39 21.62 -19.46
N SER A 124 -13.60 22.92 -19.26
CA SER A 124 -14.82 23.63 -19.69
C SER A 124 -14.59 24.78 -20.67
N GLY A 125 -13.34 25.20 -20.89
CA GLY A 125 -13.02 26.45 -21.60
C GLY A 125 -13.29 27.71 -20.78
N ASN A 126 -13.66 27.58 -19.50
CA ASN A 126 -13.91 28.70 -18.59
C ASN A 126 -13.16 28.50 -17.27
N PRO A 127 -12.16 29.34 -16.93
CA PRO A 127 -11.39 29.19 -15.69
C PRO A 127 -12.20 29.51 -14.43
N MET A 128 -13.38 30.12 -14.57
CA MET A 128 -14.29 30.44 -13.47
C MET A 128 -15.39 29.40 -13.30
N ASP A 129 -15.36 28.30 -14.05
CA ASP A 129 -16.31 27.22 -13.89
C ASP A 129 -15.99 26.43 -12.61
N MET A 130 -16.83 26.61 -11.59
CA MET A 130 -16.69 25.97 -10.28
C MET A 130 -17.25 24.53 -10.26
N THR A 131 -17.78 24.02 -11.37
CA THR A 131 -18.26 22.62 -11.44
C THR A 131 -17.16 21.63 -11.83
N VAL A 132 -16.00 22.12 -12.28
CA VAL A 132 -14.85 21.35 -12.73
C VAL A 132 -13.54 21.97 -12.22
N GLY A 133 -12.42 21.28 -12.40
CA GLY A 133 -11.10 21.80 -12.03
C GLY A 133 -10.81 21.74 -10.52
N TRP A 134 -11.38 20.77 -9.82
CA TRP A 134 -11.10 20.54 -8.40
C TRP A 134 -10.10 19.40 -8.22
N ALA A 135 -9.26 19.52 -7.19
CA ALA A 135 -8.31 18.49 -6.77
C ALA A 135 -8.30 18.38 -5.24
N SER A 136 -7.92 17.21 -4.72
CA SER A 136 -7.85 16.91 -3.28
C SER A 136 -6.86 15.78 -3.02
N LEU A 137 -6.31 15.73 -1.81
CA LEU A 137 -5.52 14.61 -1.31
C LEU A 137 -6.34 13.60 -0.49
N ASP A 138 -7.63 13.88 -0.28
CA ASP A 138 -8.57 13.04 0.45
C ASP A 138 -9.64 12.49 -0.50
N THR A 139 -10.30 11.42 -0.09
CA THR A 139 -11.31 10.70 -0.88
C THR A 139 -12.72 10.91 -0.33
N ASN A 140 -12.99 12.05 0.31
CA ASN A 140 -14.34 12.42 0.72
C ASN A 140 -15.28 12.51 -0.48
N GLU A 141 -16.59 12.31 -0.27
CA GLU A 141 -17.60 12.31 -1.34
C GLU A 141 -17.65 13.61 -2.15
N THR A 142 -17.34 14.76 -1.53
CA THR A 142 -17.33 16.08 -2.19
C THR A 142 -16.10 16.89 -1.81
N TYR A 143 -15.65 17.77 -2.71
CA TYR A 143 -14.56 18.70 -2.42
C TYR A 143 -14.96 19.76 -1.38
N TYR A 144 -14.06 20.07 -0.46
CA TYR A 144 -14.26 21.10 0.55
C TYR A 144 -14.54 22.48 -0.07
N GLY A 145 -15.67 23.08 0.32
CA GLY A 145 -16.07 24.40 -0.17
C GLY A 145 -16.61 24.45 -1.61
N SER A 146 -16.85 23.30 -2.25
CA SER A 146 -17.27 23.21 -3.65
C SER A 146 -18.77 23.33 -3.91
N ASP A 147 -19.59 23.45 -2.85
CA ASP A 147 -21.05 23.43 -2.97
C ASP A 147 -21.59 22.11 -3.57
N GLY A 148 -20.94 20.99 -3.23
CA GLY A 148 -21.43 19.64 -3.55
C GLY A 148 -20.89 19.03 -4.84
N VAL A 149 -19.77 19.52 -5.36
CA VAL A 149 -19.07 18.85 -6.47
C VAL A 149 -18.53 17.51 -5.98
N LEU A 150 -18.98 16.43 -6.61
CA LEU A 150 -18.57 15.07 -6.28
C LEU A 150 -17.08 14.86 -6.57
N ASN A 151 -16.40 14.23 -5.62
CA ASN A 151 -15.00 13.82 -5.72
C ASN A 151 -14.95 12.31 -6.03
N GLY A 152 -15.38 11.97 -7.24
CA GLY A 152 -15.47 10.59 -7.73
C GLY A 152 -16.77 9.86 -7.34
N ASN A 153 -16.85 8.58 -7.70
CA ASN A 153 -18.02 7.71 -7.47
C ASN A 153 -17.84 6.76 -6.26
N GLY A 154 -16.79 6.99 -5.46
CA GLY A 154 -16.29 6.00 -4.50
C GLY A 154 -15.57 4.84 -5.20
N THR A 155 -14.82 4.07 -4.41
CA THR A 155 -14.05 2.91 -4.89
C THR A 155 -14.65 1.63 -4.34
N SER A 156 -14.77 0.61 -5.19
CA SER A 156 -15.30 -0.70 -4.86
C SER A 156 -14.19 -1.75 -4.86
N TYR A 157 -14.03 -2.45 -3.73
CA TYR A 157 -13.05 -3.52 -3.59
C TYR A 157 -13.73 -4.89 -3.57
N THR A 158 -13.22 -5.81 -4.38
CA THR A 158 -13.56 -7.24 -4.30
C THR A 158 -12.45 -7.95 -3.54
N ILE A 159 -12.80 -8.51 -2.38
CA ILE A 159 -11.87 -9.21 -1.49
C ILE A 159 -12.21 -10.70 -1.47
N CYS A 160 -11.18 -11.54 -1.47
CA CYS A 160 -11.33 -12.98 -1.38
C CYS A 160 -11.77 -13.41 0.02
N THR A 161 -12.82 -14.22 0.12
CA THR A 161 -13.30 -14.74 1.41
C THR A 161 -12.50 -15.94 1.93
N GLY A 162 -11.68 -16.57 1.07
CA GLY A 162 -10.97 -17.82 1.33
C GLY A 162 -11.81 -19.09 1.10
N GLU A 163 -13.06 -18.98 0.67
CA GLU A 163 -13.92 -20.14 0.39
C GLU A 163 -13.63 -20.80 -0.98
N VAL A 164 -13.11 -20.03 -1.93
CA VAL A 164 -12.84 -20.47 -3.29
C VAL A 164 -11.36 -20.77 -3.49
N ALA A 165 -11.05 -21.76 -4.32
CA ALA A 165 -9.67 -22.02 -4.72
C ALA A 165 -9.17 -20.93 -5.67
N GLY A 166 -7.95 -20.44 -5.47
CA GLY A 166 -7.25 -19.52 -6.40
C GLY A 166 -7.02 -18.10 -5.88
N CYS A 167 -7.46 -17.78 -4.66
CA CYS A 167 -7.04 -16.60 -3.91
C CYS A 167 -7.06 -16.93 -2.41
N ASP A 168 -6.25 -16.24 -1.64
CA ASP A 168 -6.19 -16.42 -0.20
C ASP A 168 -7.15 -15.48 0.52
N LYS A 169 -7.56 -15.88 1.73
CA LYS A 169 -8.49 -15.11 2.55
C LYS A 169 -7.96 -13.70 2.77
N GLY A 170 -8.79 -12.71 2.49
CA GLY A 170 -8.47 -11.31 2.69
C GLY A 170 -7.69 -10.68 1.54
N GLU A 171 -7.27 -11.42 0.51
CA GLU A 171 -6.59 -10.82 -0.64
C GLU A 171 -7.51 -9.94 -1.48
N SER A 172 -6.98 -8.81 -1.94
CA SER A 172 -7.62 -7.94 -2.91
C SER A 172 -7.57 -8.57 -4.29
N VAL A 173 -8.74 -8.67 -4.92
CA VAL A 173 -8.91 -9.27 -6.25
C VAL A 173 -9.15 -8.19 -7.29
N LEU A 174 -10.07 -7.26 -7.01
CA LEU A 174 -10.45 -6.20 -7.94
C LEU A 174 -10.65 -4.87 -7.21
N GLU A 175 -10.22 -3.79 -7.85
CA GLU A 175 -10.59 -2.40 -7.57
C GLU A 175 -11.41 -1.89 -8.76
N ASP A 176 -12.65 -1.48 -8.53
CA ASP A 176 -13.56 -0.97 -9.57
C ASP A 176 -13.72 -1.89 -10.79
N GLY A 177 -13.69 -3.21 -10.52
CA GLY A 177 -13.85 -4.26 -11.53
C GLY A 177 -12.58 -4.61 -12.31
N SER A 178 -11.42 -4.04 -11.94
CA SER A 178 -10.12 -4.32 -12.53
C SER A 178 -9.16 -4.91 -11.50
N ASN A 179 -8.32 -5.87 -11.88
CA ASN A 179 -7.20 -6.31 -11.05
C ASN A 179 -5.91 -5.50 -11.31
N GLU A 180 -5.92 -4.59 -12.30
CA GLU A 180 -4.82 -3.66 -12.58
C GLU A 180 -4.97 -2.36 -11.77
N LEU A 181 -3.86 -1.81 -11.29
CA LEU A 181 -3.84 -0.50 -10.65
C LEU A 181 -4.35 0.60 -11.62
N PRO A 182 -5.19 1.56 -11.18
CA PRO A 182 -5.87 2.52 -12.06
C PRO A 182 -4.96 3.37 -12.97
N TRP A 183 -3.71 3.55 -12.59
CA TRP A 183 -2.72 4.37 -13.31
C TRP A 183 -1.50 3.56 -13.80
N HIS A 184 -1.47 2.26 -13.50
CA HIS A 184 -0.53 1.27 -14.02
C HIS A 184 -1.35 0.14 -14.67
N ASN A 185 -2.15 0.50 -15.67
CA ASN A 185 -3.05 -0.41 -16.37
C ASN A 185 -2.71 -0.50 -17.87
N THR A 186 -3.35 -1.46 -18.55
CA THR A 186 -3.18 -1.72 -19.97
C THR A 186 -3.44 -0.47 -20.83
N ARG A 187 -4.38 0.40 -20.42
CA ARG A 187 -4.67 1.66 -21.10
C ARG A 187 -3.48 2.63 -21.01
N MET A 188 -2.93 2.82 -19.82
CA MET A 188 -1.76 3.68 -19.58
C MET A 188 -0.53 3.13 -20.31
N ALA A 189 -0.31 1.82 -20.24
CA ALA A 189 0.79 1.17 -20.96
C ALA A 189 0.69 1.37 -22.47
N THR A 190 -0.51 1.27 -23.04
CA THR A 190 -0.71 1.53 -24.48
C THR A 190 -0.48 3.00 -24.81
N ALA A 191 -1.04 3.92 -24.02
CA ALA A 191 -0.95 5.36 -24.24
C ALA A 191 0.48 5.93 -24.13
N THR A 192 1.31 5.28 -23.33
CA THR A 192 2.71 5.67 -23.07
C THR A 192 3.71 4.78 -23.80
N PHE A 193 3.22 3.94 -24.72
CA PHE A 193 4.04 3.01 -25.52
C PHE A 193 4.89 2.05 -24.66
N GLY A 194 4.38 1.67 -23.49
CA GLY A 194 5.01 0.75 -22.54
C GLY A 194 6.04 1.40 -21.62
N LEU A 195 6.20 2.73 -21.66
CA LEU A 195 7.05 3.44 -20.69
C LEU A 195 6.52 3.33 -19.26
N ILE A 196 5.20 3.26 -19.10
CA ILE A 196 4.55 2.94 -17.83
C ILE A 196 3.93 1.54 -17.97
N GLY A 197 4.43 0.59 -17.18
CA GLY A 197 3.98 -0.81 -17.23
C GLY A 197 2.65 -1.04 -16.51
N VAL A 198 2.14 -2.27 -16.64
CA VAL A 198 0.97 -2.73 -15.89
C VAL A 198 1.40 -3.26 -14.53
N GLU A 199 0.66 -2.91 -13.48
CA GLU A 199 0.81 -3.43 -12.13
C GLU A 199 -0.53 -3.96 -11.63
N TYR A 200 -0.47 -5.02 -10.83
CA TYR A 200 -1.65 -5.77 -10.41
C TYR A 200 -1.85 -5.72 -8.90
N LEU A 201 -3.10 -5.73 -8.48
CA LEU A 201 -3.55 -5.81 -7.08
C LEU A 201 -3.48 -7.23 -6.50
N ASP A 202 -3.35 -8.24 -7.36
CA ASP A 202 -3.35 -9.65 -6.95
C ASP A 202 -2.29 -9.93 -5.86
N GLY A 203 -2.74 -10.55 -4.77
CA GLY A 203 -1.93 -10.86 -3.58
C GLY A 203 -1.81 -9.72 -2.57
N ALA A 204 -2.40 -8.54 -2.82
CA ALA A 204 -2.41 -7.45 -1.85
C ALA A 204 -3.35 -7.76 -0.69
N THR A 205 -2.82 -7.77 0.53
CA THR A 205 -3.57 -8.04 1.74
C THR A 205 -4.66 -7.00 1.99
N GLY A 206 -5.87 -7.47 2.29
CA GLY A 206 -6.98 -6.70 2.84
C GLY A 206 -7.19 -6.92 4.33
N GLY A 207 -6.17 -7.42 5.04
CA GLY A 207 -6.20 -7.59 6.51
C GLY A 207 -5.64 -8.91 7.03
N PHE A 208 -5.25 -9.84 6.14
CA PHE A 208 -4.64 -11.12 6.51
C PHE A 208 -3.35 -11.35 5.74
N LEU A 209 -2.32 -11.89 6.40
CA LEU A 209 -1.09 -12.38 5.80
C LEU A 209 -1.08 -13.90 5.86
N THR A 210 -0.84 -14.53 4.72
CA THR A 210 -0.82 -15.99 4.57
C THR A 210 0.57 -16.56 4.86
N GLY A 211 1.59 -15.71 4.82
CA GLY A 211 3.00 -16.04 4.92
C GLY A 211 3.65 -16.45 3.58
N THR A 212 2.91 -16.46 2.47
CA THR A 212 3.44 -16.83 1.14
C THR A 212 3.05 -15.78 0.10
N ASP A 213 4.04 -15.17 -0.54
CA ASP A 213 3.85 -14.20 -1.65
C ASP A 213 2.90 -13.03 -1.34
N ASP A 214 2.67 -12.71 -0.06
CA ASP A 214 1.82 -11.61 0.37
C ASP A 214 2.35 -10.25 -0.13
N LYS A 215 1.44 -9.37 -0.51
CA LYS A 215 1.73 -7.97 -0.86
C LYS A 215 0.88 -7.03 -0.03
N VAL A 216 1.19 -5.74 -0.08
CA VAL A 216 0.36 -4.69 0.50
C VAL A 216 0.13 -3.61 -0.54
N ASP A 217 -1.12 -3.14 -0.64
CA ASP A 217 -1.46 -1.95 -1.40
C ASP A 217 -1.20 -0.69 -0.56
N VAL A 218 -0.31 0.17 -1.05
CA VAL A 218 0.07 1.44 -0.43
C VAL A 218 -0.92 2.52 -0.89
N SER A 219 -2.19 2.33 -0.54
CA SER A 219 -3.30 3.25 -0.86
C SER A 219 -3.41 3.58 -2.35
N GLY A 220 -3.24 2.58 -3.22
CA GLY A 220 -3.27 2.71 -4.67
C GLY A 220 -2.07 3.44 -5.27
N TYR A 221 -1.01 3.73 -4.48
CA TYR A 221 0.23 4.32 -4.99
C TYR A 221 1.30 3.28 -5.33
N ALA A 222 1.22 2.07 -4.81
CA ALA A 222 2.10 0.96 -5.15
C ALA A 222 1.54 -0.33 -4.58
N VAL A 223 1.81 -1.46 -5.23
CA VAL A 223 1.60 -2.79 -4.64
C VAL A 223 2.96 -3.42 -4.45
N VAL A 224 3.36 -3.65 -3.21
CA VAL A 224 4.72 -4.09 -2.86
C VAL A 224 4.70 -5.38 -2.05
N PRO A 225 5.71 -6.26 -2.22
CA PRO A 225 5.81 -7.49 -1.44
C PRO A 225 6.00 -7.21 0.04
N VAL A 226 5.43 -8.09 0.87
CA VAL A 226 5.57 -8.09 2.33
C VAL A 226 6.60 -9.15 2.71
N THR A 227 7.51 -8.81 3.63
CA THR A 227 8.53 -9.73 4.15
C THR A 227 8.39 -9.88 5.66
N CYS A 228 8.25 -11.12 6.15
CA CYS A 228 8.06 -11.43 7.57
C CYS A 228 9.32 -12.09 8.16
N ASP A 229 10.21 -11.28 8.75
CA ASP A 229 11.53 -11.74 9.21
C ASP A 229 11.71 -11.75 10.73
N ALA A 230 10.70 -11.28 11.47
CA ALA A 230 10.76 -11.17 12.92
C ALA A 230 9.44 -11.62 13.57
N THR A 231 9.50 -11.86 14.87
CA THR A 231 8.32 -12.21 15.67
C THR A 231 8.27 -11.35 16.93
N GLY A 232 7.08 -11.11 17.47
CA GLY A 232 6.90 -10.34 18.69
C GLY A 232 5.59 -10.67 19.39
N THR A 233 5.12 -9.73 20.19
CA THR A 233 3.81 -9.77 20.85
C THR A 233 3.12 -8.42 20.74
N VAL A 234 1.79 -8.45 20.65
CA VAL A 234 0.89 -7.28 20.74
C VAL A 234 -0.22 -7.67 21.70
N GLU A 235 -0.38 -6.96 22.81
CA GLU A 235 -1.39 -7.29 23.84
C GLU A 235 -1.36 -8.79 24.22
N ASN A 236 -0.16 -9.32 24.53
CA ASN A 236 0.13 -10.74 24.82
C ASN A 236 -0.14 -11.75 23.68
N ILE A 237 -0.67 -11.31 22.54
CA ILE A 237 -0.90 -12.16 21.38
C ILE A 237 0.41 -12.31 20.58
N PRO A 238 0.89 -13.54 20.32
CA PRO A 238 2.07 -13.77 19.48
C PRO A 238 1.82 -13.31 18.05
N VAL A 239 2.77 -12.53 17.50
CA VAL A 239 2.68 -12.01 16.12
C VAL A 239 3.95 -12.29 15.32
N ASP A 240 3.80 -12.35 14.00
CA ASP A 240 4.85 -12.16 13.02
C ASP A 240 4.92 -10.67 12.65
N ILE A 241 6.13 -10.13 12.62
CA ILE A 241 6.42 -8.74 12.29
C ILE A 241 6.90 -8.72 10.84
N CYS A 242 6.09 -8.11 10.00
CA CYS A 242 6.31 -8.03 8.58
C CYS A 242 6.53 -6.59 8.14
N THR A 243 7.35 -6.38 7.12
CA THR A 243 7.67 -5.07 6.58
C THR A 243 7.46 -5.03 5.08
N ALA A 244 7.17 -3.83 4.58
CA ALA A 244 7.15 -3.52 3.16
C ALA A 244 7.63 -2.08 2.97
N SER A 245 8.24 -1.79 1.82
CA SER A 245 8.71 -0.44 1.52
C SER A 245 8.59 -0.10 0.04
N VAL A 246 8.53 1.21 -0.22
CA VAL A 246 8.56 1.81 -1.55
C VAL A 246 9.75 2.76 -1.61
N GLU A 247 10.68 2.49 -2.53
CA GLU A 247 11.87 3.32 -2.73
C GLU A 247 11.53 4.61 -3.49
N ALA A 248 11.64 5.74 -2.80
CA ALA A 248 11.22 7.05 -3.31
C ALA A 248 11.86 7.42 -4.64
N THR A 249 13.15 7.12 -4.86
CA THR A 249 13.85 7.47 -6.11
C THR A 249 13.40 6.68 -7.33
N SER A 250 12.60 5.63 -7.14
CA SER A 250 12.13 4.74 -8.20
C SER A 250 10.63 4.87 -8.46
N ARG A 251 9.86 5.45 -7.53
CA ARG A 251 8.40 5.53 -7.63
C ARG A 251 7.91 6.93 -7.96
N SER A 252 8.00 7.29 -9.24
CA SER A 252 7.28 8.47 -9.73
C SER A 252 5.78 8.20 -9.71
N ILE A 253 5.02 9.10 -9.10
CA ILE A 253 3.55 9.05 -9.08
C ILE A 253 2.93 10.09 -10.02
N GLN A 254 3.74 10.65 -10.93
CA GLN A 254 3.33 11.62 -11.94
C GLN A 254 2.07 11.17 -12.69
N ALA A 255 2.11 9.94 -13.23
CA ALA A 255 1.01 9.41 -14.04
C ALA A 255 -0.27 9.19 -13.23
N LYS A 256 -0.18 8.90 -11.93
CA LYS A 256 -1.35 8.86 -11.04
C LYS A 256 -2.01 10.22 -10.89
N ASN A 257 -1.22 11.29 -10.86
CA ASN A 257 -1.72 12.64 -10.62
C ASN A 257 -2.14 13.36 -11.90
N LEU A 258 -1.46 13.10 -13.02
CA LEU A 258 -1.80 13.66 -14.32
C LEU A 258 -2.95 12.90 -14.98
N GLU A 259 -2.87 11.57 -14.95
CA GLU A 259 -3.85 10.61 -15.46
C GLU A 259 -4.42 10.95 -16.85
N THR A 260 -3.60 11.51 -17.73
CA THR A 260 -4.09 12.01 -19.04
C THR A 260 -4.31 10.89 -20.05
N PHE A 261 -3.76 9.70 -19.79
CA PHE A 261 -3.64 8.59 -20.73
C PHE A 261 -3.01 9.03 -22.06
N THR A 262 -1.88 9.74 -21.95
CA THR A 262 -1.05 10.16 -23.07
C THR A 262 0.44 10.00 -22.74
N LEU A 263 1.31 10.25 -23.72
CA LEU A 263 2.76 10.28 -23.50
C LEU A 263 3.19 11.34 -22.45
N LEU A 264 2.34 12.33 -22.14
CA LEU A 264 2.62 13.31 -21.09
C LEU A 264 2.80 12.63 -19.72
N ASP A 265 2.05 11.56 -19.43
CA ASP A 265 2.12 10.83 -18.16
C ASP A 265 3.50 10.21 -17.93
N ALA A 266 4.21 9.87 -19.01
CA ALA A 266 5.57 9.32 -18.98
C ALA A 266 6.67 10.35 -19.31
N THR A 267 6.31 11.62 -19.58
CA THR A 267 7.28 12.66 -19.91
C THR A 267 8.01 13.11 -18.65
N PRO A 268 9.34 12.97 -18.57
CA PRO A 268 10.07 13.43 -17.39
C PRO A 268 9.80 14.89 -17.10
N SER A 269 9.77 15.26 -15.83
CA SER A 269 9.52 16.63 -15.33
C SER A 269 8.12 17.21 -15.55
N ALA A 270 7.16 16.49 -16.15
CA ALA A 270 5.81 17.02 -16.35
C ALA A 270 5.10 17.32 -15.01
N LEU A 271 5.23 16.43 -14.03
CA LEU A 271 4.87 16.62 -12.63
C LEU A 271 5.76 15.71 -11.76
N PRO A 272 6.98 16.17 -11.38
CA PRO A 272 8.03 15.30 -10.87
C PRO A 272 7.88 14.97 -9.38
N ILE A 273 6.75 14.35 -9.04
CA ILE A 273 6.39 13.92 -7.69
C ILE A 273 6.70 12.44 -7.54
N PHE A 274 7.31 12.09 -6.41
CA PHE A 274 7.73 10.75 -6.05
C PHE A 274 7.16 10.33 -4.69
N LEU A 275 7.01 9.03 -4.49
CA LEU A 275 6.47 8.46 -3.26
C LEU A 275 7.48 7.51 -2.61
N GLY A 276 7.80 7.75 -1.33
CA GLY A 276 8.44 6.76 -0.47
C GLY A 276 7.48 6.29 0.60
N SER A 277 7.55 5.02 0.99
CA SER A 277 6.73 4.49 2.08
C SER A 277 7.49 3.41 2.84
N ASP A 278 7.36 3.43 4.16
CA ASP A 278 7.82 2.37 5.07
C ASP A 278 6.61 1.86 5.83
N ILE A 279 6.38 0.55 5.80
CA ILE A 279 5.20 -0.10 6.38
C ILE A 279 5.66 -1.23 7.30
N THR A 280 5.06 -1.30 8.48
CA THR A 280 5.17 -2.45 9.39
C THR A 280 3.78 -2.99 9.66
N LEU A 281 3.62 -4.30 9.48
CA LEU A 281 2.41 -5.06 9.77
C LEU A 281 2.73 -6.10 10.84
N LYS A 282 1.83 -6.27 11.81
CA LYS A 282 1.94 -7.28 12.87
C LYS A 282 0.76 -8.23 12.76
N SER A 283 1.04 -9.42 12.25
CA SER A 283 0.05 -10.45 11.98
C SER A 283 0.04 -11.49 13.09
N GLU A 284 -1.12 -11.85 13.61
CA GLU A 284 -1.25 -12.97 14.55
C GLU A 284 -0.81 -14.28 13.89
N LYS A 285 0.00 -15.08 14.59
CA LYS A 285 0.78 -16.19 14.02
C LYS A 285 -0.05 -17.32 13.39
N LEU A 286 -1.30 -17.49 13.78
CA LEU A 286 -2.09 -18.67 13.38
C LEU A 286 -3.17 -18.35 12.37
N SER A 287 -3.89 -17.27 12.63
CA SER A 287 -4.96 -16.78 11.78
C SER A 287 -4.44 -15.94 10.63
N GLY A 288 -3.22 -15.40 10.74
CA GLY A 288 -2.68 -14.44 9.78
C GLY A 288 -3.33 -13.05 9.90
N LEU A 289 -4.19 -12.81 10.87
CA LEU A 289 -4.91 -11.53 11.00
C LEU A 289 -3.95 -10.41 11.40
N ILE A 290 -3.92 -9.31 10.64
CA ILE A 290 -3.17 -8.12 10.99
C ILE A 290 -3.87 -7.42 12.16
N ILE A 291 -3.24 -7.42 13.34
CA ILE A 291 -3.80 -6.84 14.57
C ILE A 291 -3.12 -5.53 14.98
N ALA A 292 -2.01 -5.17 14.35
CA ALA A 292 -1.44 -3.84 14.46
C ALA A 292 -0.63 -3.51 13.21
N GLY A 293 -0.51 -2.23 12.91
CA GLY A 293 0.31 -1.77 11.80
C GLY A 293 0.62 -0.29 11.91
N GLU A 294 1.70 0.11 11.26
CA GLU A 294 2.09 1.50 11.10
C GLU A 294 2.66 1.72 9.71
N SER A 295 2.43 2.90 9.15
CA SER A 295 3.00 3.32 7.89
C SER A 295 3.43 4.78 7.95
N THR A 296 4.57 5.06 7.34
CA THR A 296 5.08 6.41 7.10
C THR A 296 5.23 6.58 5.60
N THR A 297 4.30 7.28 4.98
CA THR A 297 4.30 7.57 3.55
C THR A 297 4.71 9.02 3.32
N THR A 298 5.78 9.24 2.55
CA THR A 298 6.32 10.56 2.27
C THR A 298 6.24 10.87 0.78
N PHE A 299 5.75 12.06 0.47
CA PHE A 299 5.67 12.60 -0.87
C PHE A 299 6.82 13.56 -1.10
N TYR A 300 7.52 13.35 -2.21
CA TYR A 300 8.72 14.08 -2.57
C TYR A 300 8.53 14.84 -3.87
N LEU A 301 9.19 15.98 -3.99
CA LEU A 301 9.32 16.73 -5.23
C LEU A 301 10.78 16.68 -5.67
N ASP A 302 11.03 16.27 -6.91
CA ASP A 302 12.34 16.43 -7.53
C ASP A 302 12.55 17.89 -7.93
N THR A 303 13.65 18.47 -7.45
CA THR A 303 13.95 19.91 -7.59
C THR A 303 15.02 20.21 -8.63
N ARG A 304 15.49 19.20 -9.36
CA ARG A 304 16.41 19.39 -10.48
C ARG A 304 15.77 20.31 -11.54
N GLN A 305 16.59 20.92 -12.38
CA GLN A 305 16.07 21.55 -13.60
C GLN A 305 15.40 20.51 -14.48
N ASN A 306 14.33 20.90 -15.18
CA ASN A 306 13.49 19.95 -15.94
C ASN A 306 14.30 19.10 -16.94
N THR A 307 15.27 19.71 -17.61
CA THR A 307 16.19 19.09 -18.58
C THR A 307 17.22 18.15 -17.95
N ASN A 308 17.37 18.15 -16.63
CA ASN A 308 18.26 17.26 -15.89
C ASN A 308 17.52 16.04 -15.30
N MET A 309 16.22 15.90 -15.53
CA MET A 309 15.40 14.79 -15.03
C MET A 309 15.34 13.58 -15.98
N THR A 310 16.27 13.47 -16.93
CA THR A 310 16.37 12.36 -17.89
C THR A 310 16.74 11.03 -17.23
N THR A 311 17.24 11.06 -15.99
CA THR A 311 17.58 9.89 -15.18
C THR A 311 16.83 9.89 -13.85
N ALA A 312 16.72 8.71 -13.24
CA ALA A 312 16.21 8.58 -11.88
C ALA A 312 16.92 9.55 -10.91
N PRO A 313 16.18 10.22 -10.00
CA PRO A 313 16.77 11.12 -9.02
C PRO A 313 17.58 10.38 -7.97
N GLN A 314 18.51 11.09 -7.33
CA GLN A 314 19.07 10.68 -6.05
C GLN A 314 18.22 11.24 -4.90
N MET A 315 18.32 10.67 -3.70
CA MET A 315 17.61 11.22 -2.53
C MET A 315 18.00 12.68 -2.21
N SER A 316 19.18 13.14 -2.61
CA SER A 316 19.61 14.53 -2.48
C SER A 316 18.90 15.50 -3.43
N ASP A 317 18.30 14.98 -4.51
CA ASP A 317 17.54 15.77 -5.49
C ASP A 317 16.07 15.97 -5.06
N LEU A 318 15.61 15.12 -4.13
CA LEU A 318 14.25 15.05 -3.64
C LEU A 318 14.07 15.88 -2.37
N ILE A 319 13.08 16.77 -2.36
CA ILE A 319 12.62 17.46 -1.15
C ILE A 319 11.31 16.85 -0.65
N LYS A 320 11.15 16.75 0.67
CA LYS A 320 9.88 16.33 1.26
C LYS A 320 8.84 17.44 1.11
N VAL A 321 7.70 17.11 0.52
CA VAL A 321 6.54 18.00 0.47
C VAL A 321 5.69 17.78 1.72
N PHE A 322 5.34 16.52 2.00
CA PHE A 322 4.62 16.13 3.21
C PHE A 322 4.76 14.64 3.51
N THR A 323 4.35 14.28 4.73
CA THR A 323 4.37 12.91 5.24
C THR A 323 3.04 12.59 5.91
N ILE A 324 2.50 11.42 5.62
CA ILE A 324 1.36 10.82 6.31
C ILE A 324 1.89 9.71 7.21
N ASN A 325 1.61 9.81 8.50
CA ASN A 325 1.82 8.73 9.45
C ASN A 325 0.47 8.14 9.82
N SER A 326 0.28 6.86 9.57
CA SER A 326 -0.91 6.11 9.97
C SER A 326 -0.48 4.98 10.89
N SER A 327 -1.21 4.78 11.99
CA SER A 327 -1.02 3.63 12.86
C SER A 327 -2.37 3.14 13.37
N SER A 328 -2.45 1.83 13.54
CA SER A 328 -3.61 1.16 14.11
C SER A 328 -3.15 -0.04 14.93
N MET A 329 -3.90 -0.34 15.98
CA MET A 329 -3.66 -1.45 16.89
C MET A 329 -5.01 -1.93 17.40
N ILE A 330 -5.13 -3.25 17.56
CA ILE A 330 -6.26 -3.89 18.20
C ILE A 330 -6.55 -3.24 19.57
N GLU A 331 -7.82 -3.00 19.87
CA GLU A 331 -8.21 -2.45 21.16
C GLU A 331 -8.10 -3.51 22.26
N ALA A 332 -7.81 -3.09 23.49
CA ALA A 332 -7.54 -4.01 24.60
C ALA A 332 -8.67 -5.05 24.83
N GLY A 333 -9.93 -4.65 24.72
CA GLY A 333 -11.06 -5.59 24.91
C GLY A 333 -11.17 -6.65 23.81
N ASP A 334 -10.87 -6.28 22.57
CA ASP A 334 -10.83 -7.21 21.44
C ASP A 334 -9.60 -8.13 21.55
N ALA A 335 -8.47 -7.59 22.02
CA ALA A 335 -7.27 -8.36 22.30
C ALA A 335 -7.48 -9.40 23.40
N ASP A 336 -8.08 -9.05 24.54
CA ASP A 336 -8.42 -9.99 25.61
C ASP A 336 -9.31 -11.14 25.09
N THR A 337 -10.29 -10.79 24.27
CA THR A 337 -11.21 -11.76 23.65
C THR A 337 -10.45 -12.70 22.71
N MET A 338 -9.53 -12.16 21.90
CA MET A 338 -8.71 -12.92 20.97
C MET A 338 -7.69 -13.80 21.70
N GLU A 339 -7.02 -13.28 22.72
CA GLU A 339 -6.09 -14.04 23.56
C GLU A 339 -6.79 -15.24 24.19
N SER A 340 -7.96 -15.03 24.82
CA SER A 340 -8.78 -16.11 25.38
C SER A 340 -9.18 -17.13 24.31
N SER A 341 -9.65 -16.67 23.16
CA SER A 341 -10.21 -17.54 22.12
C SER A 341 -9.15 -18.34 21.35
N ILE A 342 -7.95 -17.78 21.20
CA ILE A 342 -6.89 -18.34 20.35
C ILE A 342 -5.70 -18.79 21.20
N VAL A 343 -5.07 -17.86 21.92
CA VAL A 343 -3.78 -18.08 22.60
C VAL A 343 -3.95 -19.05 23.77
N THR A 344 -4.89 -18.78 24.68
CA THR A 344 -5.13 -19.64 25.85
C THR A 344 -5.46 -21.06 25.42
N ASN A 345 -6.35 -21.23 24.44
CA ASN A 345 -6.80 -22.53 23.94
C ASN A 345 -5.70 -23.42 23.33
N GLN A 346 -4.50 -22.88 23.07
CA GLN A 346 -3.35 -23.65 22.61
C GLN A 346 -2.39 -24.07 23.71
N GLU A 347 -2.55 -23.58 24.93
CA GLU A 347 -1.67 -23.95 26.02
C GLU A 347 -1.87 -25.41 26.43
N THR A 348 -0.83 -26.24 26.29
CA THR A 348 -0.91 -27.70 26.51
C THR A 348 -1.51 -28.10 27.86
N PHE A 349 -1.21 -27.35 28.92
CA PHE A 349 -1.74 -27.59 30.27
C PHE A 349 -2.64 -26.46 30.79
N GLY A 350 -2.75 -25.36 30.05
CA GLY A 350 -3.45 -24.14 30.43
C GLY A 350 -4.69 -23.83 29.59
N TYR A 351 -5.01 -24.64 28.57
CA TYR A 351 -6.14 -24.40 27.65
C TYR A 351 -7.50 -24.21 28.32
N TRP A 352 -7.67 -24.71 29.55
CA TRP A 352 -8.92 -24.67 30.30
C TRP A 352 -9.03 -23.46 31.25
N THR A 353 -8.02 -22.58 31.31
CA THR A 353 -7.92 -21.57 32.37
C THR A 353 -8.78 -20.32 32.14
N ASN A 354 -9.26 -20.12 30.92
CA ASN A 354 -10.18 -19.05 30.50
C ASN A 354 -11.66 -19.32 30.82
N PHE A 355 -12.05 -20.59 31.04
CA PHE A 355 -13.43 -21.00 31.36
C PHE A 355 -14.48 -20.50 30.36
N ASP A 356 -14.15 -20.51 29.07
CA ASP A 356 -15.02 -20.02 28.01
C ASP A 356 -15.80 -21.16 27.31
N HIS A 357 -15.42 -22.42 27.55
CA HIS A 357 -16.08 -23.61 27.00
C HIS A 357 -16.47 -24.62 28.10
N PRO A 358 -17.57 -25.39 27.96
CA PRO A 358 -17.97 -26.40 28.95
C PRO A 358 -16.90 -27.44 29.29
N VAL A 359 -15.97 -27.70 28.37
CA VAL A 359 -14.85 -28.63 28.56
C VAL A 359 -13.89 -28.14 29.65
N ASP A 360 -13.73 -26.84 29.82
CA ASP A 360 -12.80 -26.25 30.78
C ASP A 360 -13.19 -26.60 32.21
N TYR A 361 -14.49 -26.51 32.50
CA TYR A 361 -15.09 -26.91 33.77
C TYR A 361 -14.94 -28.41 34.03
N ILE A 362 -15.01 -29.24 32.99
CA ILE A 362 -14.79 -30.69 33.10
C ILE A 362 -13.32 -30.97 33.43
N THR A 363 -12.39 -30.27 32.77
CA THR A 363 -10.95 -30.41 32.98
C THR A 363 -10.57 -30.06 34.42
N ILE A 364 -11.00 -28.92 34.96
CA ILE A 364 -10.71 -28.56 36.36
C ILE A 364 -11.28 -29.61 37.33
N MET A 365 -12.47 -30.18 37.06
CA MET A 365 -13.01 -31.26 37.88
C MET A 365 -12.11 -32.49 37.88
N PHE A 366 -11.56 -32.89 36.74
CA PHE A 366 -10.60 -33.99 36.68
C PHE A 366 -9.30 -33.69 37.42
N TYR A 367 -8.77 -32.47 37.33
CA TYR A 367 -7.59 -32.06 38.11
C TYR A 367 -7.87 -32.13 39.62
N ILE A 368 -9.02 -31.64 40.09
CA ILE A 368 -9.43 -31.72 41.49
C ILE A 368 -9.57 -33.19 41.93
N LEU A 369 -10.19 -34.05 41.12
CA LEU A 369 -10.34 -35.48 41.40
C LEU A 369 -8.98 -36.18 41.47
N ALA A 370 -8.05 -35.87 40.57
CA ALA A 370 -6.71 -36.44 40.56
C ALA A 370 -5.91 -36.03 41.82
N ILE A 371 -5.96 -34.76 42.20
CA ILE A 371 -5.34 -34.27 43.45
C ILE A 371 -5.97 -34.96 44.66
N GLY A 372 -7.30 -35.11 44.69
CA GLY A 372 -8.00 -35.84 45.75
C GLY A 372 -7.58 -37.30 45.85
N ALA A 373 -7.43 -37.99 44.72
CA ALA A 373 -6.97 -39.37 44.67
C ALA A 373 -5.52 -39.52 45.15
N LEU A 374 -4.62 -38.61 44.76
CA LEU A 374 -3.23 -38.58 45.23
C LEU A 374 -3.14 -38.33 46.74
N ALA A 375 -3.89 -37.35 47.26
CA ALA A 375 -3.93 -37.06 48.69
C ALA A 375 -4.45 -38.26 49.50
N ASN A 376 -5.46 -38.96 48.98
CA ASN A 376 -5.97 -40.18 49.61
C ASN A 376 -4.94 -41.32 49.56
N GLY A 377 -4.21 -41.47 48.45
CA GLY A 377 -3.11 -42.44 48.34
C GLY A 377 -1.98 -42.18 49.34
N VAL A 378 -1.55 -40.92 49.51
CA VAL A 378 -0.54 -40.53 50.51
C VAL A 378 -1.04 -40.78 51.93
N ARG A 379 -2.32 -40.46 52.21
CA ARG A 379 -2.93 -40.76 53.51
C ARG A 379 -2.91 -42.26 53.82
N LEU A 380 -3.22 -43.10 52.83
CA LEU A 380 -3.19 -44.55 52.98
C LEU A 380 -1.78 -45.08 53.25
N MET A 381 -0.75 -44.57 52.58
CA MET A 381 0.65 -44.92 52.87
C MET A 381 1.10 -44.46 54.26
N GLY A 382 0.70 -43.26 54.70
CA GLY A 382 1.01 -42.78 56.05
C GLY A 382 0.29 -43.54 57.16
N SER A 383 -0.89 -44.12 56.87
CA SER A 383 -1.60 -44.98 57.82
C SER A 383 -1.02 -46.40 57.91
N GLU A 384 -0.31 -46.88 56.88
CA GLU A 384 0.37 -48.18 56.95
C GLU A 384 1.54 -48.15 57.94
N ASP A 385 2.28 -47.04 58.01
CA ASP A 385 3.37 -46.84 58.99
C ASP A 385 2.87 -46.79 60.45
N GLU A 386 1.65 -46.26 60.71
CA GLU A 386 1.04 -46.30 62.06
C GLU A 386 0.48 -47.69 62.41
N THR A 387 -0.05 -48.44 61.44
CA THR A 387 -0.56 -49.79 61.70
C THR A 387 0.56 -50.79 62.05
N ASP A 388 1.74 -50.66 61.46
CA ASP A 388 2.88 -51.55 61.74
C ASP A 388 3.47 -51.34 63.16
N GLU A 389 3.41 -50.12 63.71
CA GLU A 389 3.73 -49.86 65.13
C GLU A 389 2.64 -50.39 66.07
N SER A 390 1.36 -50.26 65.70
CA SER A 390 0.25 -50.75 66.54
C SER A 390 0.19 -52.29 66.64
N MET A 391 0.52 -53.01 65.57
CA MET A 391 0.55 -54.49 65.57
C MET A 391 1.69 -55.08 66.40
N LYS A 392 2.77 -54.32 66.68
CA LYS A 392 3.81 -54.73 67.62
C LYS A 392 3.42 -54.55 69.09
N ALA A 393 2.50 -53.63 69.39
CA ALA A 393 2.06 -53.35 70.76
C ALA A 393 1.03 -54.36 71.29
N GLU A 394 0.24 -55.00 70.41
CA GLU A 394 -0.83 -55.94 70.79
C GLU A 394 -0.37 -57.40 71.01
N ALA A 395 0.91 -57.73 70.78
CA ALA A 395 1.44 -59.09 70.89
C ALA A 395 2.11 -59.42 72.25
N ALA A 396 1.56 -58.95 73.38
CA ALA A 396 2.01 -59.34 74.73
C ALA A 396 0.90 -60.12 75.49
N PRO A 397 1.19 -61.27 76.14
CA PRO A 397 0.15 -62.21 76.58
C PRO A 397 -0.32 -61.97 78.02
N ALA A 398 -1.59 -62.31 78.32
CA ALA A 398 -2.11 -62.39 79.70
C ALA A 398 -3.11 -63.56 79.90
N GLU A 399 -2.66 -64.51 80.74
CA GLU A 399 -3.27 -65.42 81.73
C GLU A 399 -4.77 -65.80 81.80
N GLU A 400 -4.98 -67.02 82.34
CA GLU A 400 -6.18 -67.89 82.38
C GLU A 400 -7.20 -67.67 83.53
N ALA A 401 -8.43 -68.21 83.27
CA ALA A 401 -9.39 -68.93 84.14
C ALA A 401 -10.39 -68.15 85.05
N PRO A 402 -11.50 -68.76 85.56
CA PRO A 402 -12.08 -70.12 85.34
C PRO A 402 -13.62 -70.17 85.04
N SER A 403 -14.11 -71.41 84.82
CA SER A 403 -15.46 -71.89 84.48
C SER A 403 -16.38 -72.22 85.69
N GLU A 404 -17.71 -72.12 85.52
CA GLU A 404 -18.75 -72.68 86.42
C GLU A 404 -19.69 -73.66 85.68
N GLU A 405 -19.90 -74.84 86.27
CA GLU A 405 -20.83 -75.91 85.84
C GLU A 405 -22.20 -75.80 86.52
N ALA A 406 -23.25 -76.22 85.81
CA ALA A 406 -24.62 -76.37 86.31
C ALA A 406 -24.93 -77.83 86.68
N SER A 407 -25.69 -78.05 87.76
CA SER A 407 -26.21 -79.37 88.16
C SER A 407 -27.72 -79.50 87.91
N GLU A 408 -28.08 -80.61 87.25
CA GLU A 408 -29.44 -81.15 87.12
C GLU A 408 -29.68 -82.24 88.19
N ALA A 409 -30.94 -82.46 88.55
CA ALA A 409 -31.41 -83.57 89.42
C ALA A 409 -32.56 -84.29 88.68
N ALA A 410 -32.82 -85.59 88.78
CA ALA A 410 -32.39 -86.63 89.73
C ALA A 410 -32.68 -88.03 89.14
N GLU A 411 -31.93 -89.07 89.55
CA GLU A 411 -32.40 -90.20 90.39
C GLU A 411 -31.21 -90.97 90.98
#